data_AF-A0A316V8W8-F1
#
_entry.id   AF-A0A316V8W8-F1
#
_cell.length_a   1.000
_cell.length_b   1.000
_cell.length_c   1.000
_cell.angle_alpha   90.00
_cell.angle_beta   90.00
_cell.angle_gamma   90.00
#
_symmetry.space_group_name_H-M   'P 1'
#
loop_
_entity.id
_entity.type
_entity.pdbx_description
1 polymer ?
#
loop_
_entity_poly.entity_id
_entity_poly.type
_entity_poly.pdbx_seq_one_letter_code
_entity_poly.pdbx_strand_id
1 'polypeptide(L)'
;MDDEEEESEIGPATKKAKLINGETGKPEAKRNNLKNPAVDTSFLPDREREEKDRLERETLRQKWLREQEIMKAENVEITYSYWDGSGHRKSVQCKKGDSIASFLEKCRQQIPELKGITVDSLMYIKEDLIIPHHFSFYDFIISKARGKSGPLFNFDVHDDVRLVSDATVEKDESHAGKVVERSWYNRNKHIFPASRWELFEPGKDYGNYTIHDRSK
;
A
#
# COMPACT_ATOMS: atom_id res chain seq x y z
N MET A 1 -11.01 32.27 15.42
CA MET A 1 -12.17 32.96 16.01
C MET A 1 -12.68 32.03 17.09
N ASP A 2 -11.81 31.69 18.05
CA ASP A 2 -11.33 32.60 19.14
C ASP A 2 -12.48 32.71 20.15
N ASP A 3 -12.30 32.58 21.45
CA ASP A 3 -11.10 32.41 22.26
C ASP A 3 -11.58 31.87 23.61
N GLU A 4 -10.61 31.39 24.36
CA GLU A 4 -10.53 31.20 25.81
C GLU A 4 -11.53 32.00 26.66
N GLU A 5 -11.96 31.41 27.79
CA GLU A 5 -11.83 32.14 29.06
C GLU A 5 -11.72 31.20 30.26
N GLU A 6 -10.76 31.58 31.09
CA GLU A 6 -10.13 30.90 32.21
C GLU A 6 -10.96 30.85 33.50
N GLU A 7 -10.41 30.03 34.38
CA GLU A 7 -10.75 29.66 35.75
C GLU A 7 -10.67 30.81 36.78
N SER A 8 -10.89 30.43 38.05
CA SER A 8 -10.47 31.07 39.32
C SER A 8 -11.62 31.80 40.06
N GLU A 9 -11.80 31.76 41.39
CA GLU A 9 -10.99 31.38 42.58
C GLU A 9 -11.95 31.66 43.80
N ILE A 10 -12.12 30.88 44.89
CA ILE A 10 -11.34 30.88 46.17
C ILE A 10 -12.12 30.07 47.24
N GLY A 11 -11.41 29.26 48.06
CA GLY A 11 -11.89 28.52 49.26
C GLY A 11 -12.05 29.42 50.53
N PRO A 12 -11.78 28.98 51.79
CA PRO A 12 -11.18 27.72 52.28
C PRO A 12 -11.79 27.10 53.59
N ALA A 13 -11.30 25.88 53.95
CA ALA A 13 -10.94 25.33 55.28
C ALA A 13 -11.91 25.47 56.50
N THR A 14 -12.07 24.58 57.48
CA THR A 14 -11.50 23.30 57.95
C THR A 14 -12.37 22.83 59.14
N LYS A 15 -12.43 21.51 59.44
CA LYS A 15 -12.27 20.93 60.80
C LYS A 15 -12.42 19.41 60.78
N LYS A 16 -11.38 18.72 61.27
CA LYS A 16 -11.32 17.27 61.48
C LYS A 16 -12.08 16.86 62.76
N ALA A 17 -12.59 15.62 62.72
CA ALA A 17 -12.59 14.59 63.77
C ALA A 17 -13.99 14.03 64.07
N LYS A 18 -14.21 12.72 63.87
CA LYS A 18 -14.02 11.68 64.91
C LYS A 18 -14.61 10.35 64.40
N LEU A 19 -13.81 9.28 64.40
CA LEU A 19 -14.29 7.91 64.21
C LEU A 19 -15.18 7.51 65.39
N ILE A 20 -16.32 6.87 65.12
CA ILE A 20 -16.96 5.88 65.98
C ILE A 20 -17.51 4.76 65.09
N ASN A 21 -17.10 3.53 65.42
CA ASN A 21 -17.48 2.27 64.80
C ASN A 21 -19.01 2.08 64.73
N GLY A 22 -19.48 1.64 63.57
CA GLY A 22 -20.79 1.03 63.37
C GLY A 22 -20.67 -0.01 62.27
N GLU A 23 -20.56 -1.28 62.67
CA GLU A 23 -20.72 -2.42 61.76
C GLU A 23 -22.08 -2.34 61.08
N THR A 24 -22.10 -1.91 59.81
CA THR A 24 -23.19 -2.22 58.90
C THR A 24 -22.56 -2.65 57.60
N GLY A 25 -22.36 -3.96 57.46
CA GLY A 25 -22.00 -4.58 56.19
C GLY A 25 -22.96 -4.11 55.11
N LYS A 26 -22.43 -3.47 54.07
CA LYS A 26 -23.17 -3.28 52.82
C LYS A 26 -23.57 -4.68 52.35
N PRO A 27 -24.86 -4.96 52.07
CA PRO A 27 -25.19 -6.19 51.40
C PRO A 27 -24.64 -6.05 49.99
N GLU A 28 -23.51 -6.72 49.72
CA GLU A 28 -23.20 -7.10 48.35
C GLU A 28 -24.43 -7.84 47.84
N ALA A 29 -25.08 -7.28 46.83
CA ALA A 29 -26.20 -7.93 46.17
C ALA A 29 -25.66 -9.26 45.62
N LYS A 30 -25.80 -10.32 46.41
CA LYS A 30 -25.55 -11.69 45.98
C LYS A 30 -26.51 -11.93 44.84
N ARG A 31 -26.01 -11.77 43.61
CA ARG A 31 -26.67 -12.29 42.43
C ARG A 31 -26.77 -13.79 42.69
N ASN A 32 -27.96 -14.24 43.07
CA ASN A 32 -28.25 -15.64 43.26
C ASN A 32 -28.00 -16.33 41.90
N ASN A 33 -26.80 -16.90 41.73
CA ASN A 33 -26.51 -17.81 40.65
C ASN A 33 -27.23 -19.12 40.94
N LEU A 34 -28.55 -19.11 40.73
CA LEU A 34 -29.44 -20.26 40.79
C LEU A 34 -29.34 -21.13 39.51
N LYS A 35 -28.18 -21.12 38.86
CA LYS A 35 -27.94 -21.82 37.60
C LYS A 35 -26.67 -22.64 37.75
N ASN A 36 -26.80 -23.93 37.49
CA ASN A 36 -25.71 -24.88 37.54
C ASN A 36 -24.55 -24.38 36.64
N PRO A 37 -23.33 -24.18 37.17
CA PRO A 37 -22.19 -23.66 36.41
C PRO A 37 -21.73 -24.59 35.27
N ALA A 38 -22.24 -25.82 35.19
CA ALA A 38 -21.97 -26.76 34.11
C ALA A 38 -22.88 -26.58 32.87
N VAL A 39 -23.86 -25.68 32.90
CA VAL A 39 -24.76 -25.43 31.76
C VAL A 39 -24.13 -24.40 30.82
N ASP A 40 -23.93 -24.77 29.56
CA ASP A 40 -23.41 -23.87 28.53
C ASP A 40 -24.39 -22.72 28.26
N THR A 41 -23.99 -21.50 28.63
CA THR A 41 -24.76 -20.26 28.39
C THR A 41 -24.30 -19.51 27.14
N SER A 42 -23.51 -20.13 26.25
CA SER A 42 -22.99 -19.52 25.03
C SER A 42 -24.06 -19.02 24.05
N PHE A 43 -25.28 -19.54 24.14
CA PHE A 43 -26.42 -19.17 23.30
C PHE A 43 -27.21 -17.96 23.82
N LEU A 44 -26.96 -17.51 25.06
CA LEU A 44 -27.61 -16.32 25.59
C LEU A 44 -26.87 -15.06 25.12
N PRO A 45 -27.59 -14.00 24.69
CA PRO A 45 -26.99 -12.69 24.41
C PRO A 45 -26.20 -12.21 25.63
N ASP A 46 -24.89 -12.09 25.46
CA ASP A 46 -23.95 -11.73 26.52
C ASP A 46 -23.21 -10.47 26.08
N ARG A 47 -23.55 -9.35 26.72
CA ARG A 47 -22.99 -8.04 26.39
C ARG A 47 -21.48 -8.00 26.54
N GLU A 48 -20.90 -8.74 27.49
CA GLU A 48 -19.44 -8.80 27.66
C GLU A 48 -18.77 -9.61 26.54
N ARG A 49 -19.43 -10.67 26.06
CA ARG A 49 -18.94 -11.47 24.92
C ARG A 49 -19.02 -10.71 23.61
N GLU A 50 -20.16 -10.06 23.35
CA GLU A 50 -20.34 -9.21 22.17
C GLU A 50 -19.38 -8.01 22.16
N GLU A 51 -19.09 -7.41 23.32
CA GLU A 51 -18.09 -6.35 23.46
C GLU A 51 -16.66 -6.87 23.19
N LYS A 52 -16.31 -8.06 23.67
CA LYS A 52 -15.01 -8.70 23.37
C LYS A 52 -14.88 -9.03 21.89
N ASP A 53 -15.89 -9.63 21.27
CA ASP A 53 -15.90 -9.92 19.83
C ASP A 53 -15.77 -8.62 19.00
N ARG A 54 -16.41 -7.53 19.44
CA ARG A 54 -16.30 -6.21 18.80
C ARG A 54 -14.88 -5.65 18.92
N LEU A 55 -14.28 -5.70 20.10
CA LEU A 55 -12.90 -5.27 20.32
C LEU A 55 -11.91 -6.12 19.52
N GLU A 56 -12.11 -7.43 19.45
CA GLU A 56 -11.29 -8.33 18.64
C GLU A 56 -11.38 -7.99 17.15
N ARG A 57 -12.59 -7.75 16.62
CA ARG A 57 -12.77 -7.30 15.23
C ARG A 57 -12.11 -5.95 14.98
N GLU A 58 -12.23 -5.00 15.90
CA GLU A 58 -11.61 -3.68 15.77
C GLU A 58 -10.08 -3.77 15.79
N THR A 59 -9.52 -4.54 16.71
CA THR A 59 -8.06 -4.74 16.80
C THR A 59 -7.50 -5.44 15.57
N LEU A 60 -8.20 -6.45 15.03
CA LEU A 60 -7.83 -7.11 13.77
C LEU A 60 -7.88 -6.14 12.59
N ARG A 61 -8.91 -5.29 12.50
CA ARG A 61 -9.02 -4.27 11.46
C ARG A 61 -7.88 -3.25 11.54
N GLN A 62 -7.53 -2.79 12.75
CA GLN A 62 -6.42 -1.87 12.96
C GLN A 62 -5.07 -2.52 12.62
N LYS A 63 -4.87 -3.79 13.00
CA LYS A 63 -3.67 -4.54 12.61
C LYS A 63 -3.55 -4.64 11.09
N TRP A 64 -4.64 -5.01 10.40
CA TRP A 64 -4.68 -5.07 8.95
C TRP A 64 -4.34 -3.73 8.29
N LEU A 65 -4.95 -2.63 8.75
CA LEU A 65 -4.63 -1.29 8.23
C LEU A 65 -3.17 -0.89 8.46
N ARG A 66 -2.61 -1.24 9.62
CA ARG A 66 -1.21 -0.97 9.94
C ARG A 66 -0.26 -1.77 9.05
N GLU A 67 -0.53 -3.06 8.86
CA GLU A 67 0.25 -3.93 7.96
C GLU A 67 0.20 -3.43 6.51
N GLN A 68 -0.98 -2.98 6.06
CA GLN A 68 -1.15 -2.33 4.76
C GLN A 68 -0.29 -1.07 4.63
N GLU A 69 -0.27 -0.22 5.66
CA GLU A 69 0.52 1.00 5.68
C GLU A 69 2.02 0.70 5.69
N ILE A 70 2.48 -0.29 6.45
CA ILE A 70 3.87 -0.74 6.46
C ILE A 70 4.29 -1.23 5.08
N MET A 71 3.47 -2.07 4.44
CA MET A 71 3.75 -2.57 3.09
C MET A 71 3.77 -1.45 2.05
N LYS A 72 2.90 -0.44 2.19
CA LYS A 72 2.90 0.75 1.33
C LYS A 72 4.08 1.68 1.58
N ALA A 73 4.57 1.76 2.81
CA ALA A 73 5.67 2.63 3.19
C ALA A 73 7.05 2.09 2.80
N GLU A 74 7.15 0.80 2.45
CA GLU A 74 8.39 0.18 2.01
C GLU A 74 8.94 0.87 0.75
N ASN A 75 10.23 1.18 0.78
CA ASN A 75 10.91 1.84 -0.33
C ASN A 75 11.28 0.83 -1.42
N VAL A 76 11.14 1.23 -2.67
CA VAL A 76 11.59 0.48 -3.83
C VAL A 76 12.34 1.39 -4.80
N GLU A 77 13.42 0.85 -5.35
CA GLU A 77 14.09 1.41 -6.51
C GLU A 77 13.46 0.92 -7.82
N ILE A 78 12.95 1.86 -8.62
CA ILE A 78 12.40 1.59 -9.95
C ILE A 78 13.38 2.09 -11.00
N THR A 79 13.86 1.18 -11.84
CA THR A 79 14.64 1.51 -13.04
C THR A 79 13.71 1.86 -14.21
N TYR A 80 13.98 2.99 -14.85
CA TYR A 80 13.26 3.44 -16.04
C TYR A 80 14.22 3.96 -17.11
N SER A 81 13.78 3.96 -18.36
CA SER A 81 14.45 4.59 -19.49
C SER A 81 13.53 5.67 -20.04
N TYR A 82 14.06 6.88 -20.21
CA TYR A 82 13.35 7.91 -20.96
C TYR A 82 13.49 7.66 -22.47
N TRP A 83 12.46 8.00 -23.23
CA TRP A 83 12.42 7.80 -24.68
C TRP A 83 12.51 9.15 -25.41
N ASP A 84 13.74 9.59 -25.67
CA ASP A 84 14.12 10.79 -26.43
C ASP A 84 15.04 10.47 -27.62
N GLY A 85 15.32 9.18 -27.86
CA GLY A 85 16.30 8.71 -28.85
C GLY A 85 17.68 8.37 -28.27
N SER A 86 17.93 8.70 -27.01
CA SER A 86 19.11 8.31 -26.26
C SER A 86 18.69 7.43 -25.08
N GLY A 87 19.15 6.18 -25.05
CA GLY A 87 18.72 5.18 -24.06
C GLY A 87 19.21 5.46 -22.63
N HIS A 88 18.80 6.56 -22.03
CA HIS A 88 19.19 6.98 -20.69
C HIS A 88 18.40 6.20 -19.64
N ARG A 89 18.97 5.07 -19.21
CA ARG A 89 18.51 4.33 -18.02
C ARG A 89 18.82 5.15 -16.76
N LYS A 90 17.81 5.39 -15.94
CA LYS A 90 17.89 6.05 -14.62
C LYS A 90 17.13 5.22 -13.60
N SER A 91 17.45 5.40 -12.33
CA SER A 91 16.69 4.83 -11.23
C SER A 91 16.13 5.91 -10.31
N VAL A 92 14.94 5.65 -9.77
CA VAL A 92 14.24 6.52 -8.81
C VAL A 92 13.83 5.67 -7.62
N GLN A 93 14.02 6.21 -6.42
CA GLN A 93 13.47 5.63 -5.20
C GLN A 93 12.05 6.16 -4.92
N CYS A 94 11.10 5.24 -4.82
CA CYS A 94 9.69 5.51 -4.50
C CYS A 94 9.20 4.58 -3.39
N LYS A 95 8.10 4.94 -2.74
CA LYS A 95 7.41 4.02 -1.83
C LYS A 95 6.50 3.10 -2.64
N LYS A 96 6.24 1.87 -2.17
CA LYS A 96 5.26 0.97 -2.81
C LYS A 96 3.88 1.61 -2.92
N GLY A 97 3.47 2.40 -1.93
CA GLY A 97 2.21 3.13 -1.91
C GLY A 97 2.18 4.38 -2.79
N ASP A 98 3.31 4.82 -3.38
CA ASP A 98 3.32 5.98 -4.27
C ASP A 98 2.58 5.63 -5.57
N SER A 99 1.78 6.59 -6.05
CA SER A 99 1.15 6.48 -7.38
C SER A 99 2.19 6.61 -8.50
N ILE A 100 1.86 6.12 -9.69
CA ILE A 100 2.70 6.31 -10.87
C ILE A 100 2.83 7.80 -11.22
N ALA A 101 1.81 8.62 -10.95
CA ALA A 101 1.93 10.08 -11.09
C ALA A 101 3.05 10.65 -10.20
N SER A 102 3.11 10.21 -8.93
CA SER A 102 4.17 10.62 -8.00
C SER A 102 5.56 10.15 -8.44
N PHE A 103 5.65 8.96 -9.04
CA PHE A 103 6.88 8.46 -9.65
C PHE A 103 7.30 9.30 -10.87
N LEU A 104 6.37 9.64 -11.77
CA LEU A 104 6.63 10.47 -12.94
C LEU A 104 7.07 11.88 -12.56
N GLU A 105 6.51 12.46 -11.49
CA GLU A 105 6.97 13.74 -10.94
C GLU A 105 8.43 13.66 -10.47
N LYS A 106 8.83 12.58 -9.79
CA LYS A 106 10.23 12.33 -9.40
C LYS A 106 11.14 12.15 -10.63
N CYS A 107 10.69 11.44 -11.66
CA CYS A 107 11.40 11.32 -12.93
C CYS A 107 11.59 12.70 -13.61
N ARG A 108 10.55 13.56 -13.57
CA ARG A 108 10.61 14.93 -14.10
C ARG A 108 11.69 15.77 -13.42
N GLN A 109 11.88 15.61 -12.11
CA GLN A 109 12.90 16.35 -11.37
C GLN A 109 14.32 15.91 -11.74
N GLN A 110 14.53 14.63 -12.09
CA GLN A 110 15.82 14.08 -12.48
C GLN A 110 16.25 14.43 -13.91
N ILE A 111 15.31 14.75 -14.80
CA ILE A 111 15.57 15.04 -16.21
C ILE A 111 15.22 16.51 -16.49
N PRO A 112 16.21 17.38 -16.73
CA PRO A 112 15.95 18.80 -16.96
C PRO A 112 15.08 19.05 -18.20
N GLU A 113 15.15 18.19 -19.21
CA GLU A 113 14.35 18.28 -20.45
C GLU A 113 12.84 18.09 -20.21
N LEU A 114 12.47 17.34 -19.17
CA LEU A 114 11.08 17.07 -18.84
C LEU A 114 10.45 18.15 -17.95
N LYS A 115 11.22 19.13 -17.46
CA LYS A 115 10.73 20.15 -16.50
C LYS A 115 9.58 21.00 -17.05
N GLY A 116 9.48 21.18 -18.37
CA GLY A 116 8.41 21.93 -19.03
C GLY A 116 7.14 21.13 -19.31
N ILE A 117 7.15 19.81 -19.10
CA ILE A 117 6.06 18.90 -19.44
C ILE A 117 5.27 18.53 -18.19
N THR A 118 3.94 18.48 -18.31
CA THR A 118 3.05 18.07 -17.21
C THR A 118 3.09 16.56 -17.00
N VAL A 119 2.88 16.11 -15.76
CA VAL A 119 2.84 14.68 -15.42
C VAL A 119 1.78 13.92 -16.21
N ASP A 120 0.64 14.57 -16.50
CA ASP A 120 -0.47 13.98 -17.28
C ASP A 120 -0.10 13.69 -18.75
N SER A 121 0.86 14.46 -19.29
CA SER A 121 1.40 14.25 -20.64
C SER A 121 2.45 13.13 -20.68
N LEU A 122 2.93 12.63 -19.54
CA LEU A 122 3.86 11.50 -19.51
C LEU A 122 3.09 10.18 -19.45
N MET A 123 3.67 9.13 -20.00
CA MET A 123 3.13 7.78 -19.96
C MET A 123 4.23 6.84 -19.47
N TYR A 124 3.85 5.91 -18.60
CA TYR A 124 4.74 4.86 -18.12
C TYR A 124 4.37 3.55 -18.80
N ILE A 125 5.36 2.89 -19.40
CA ILE A 125 5.18 1.62 -20.11
C ILE A 125 6.10 0.58 -19.47
N LYS A 126 5.55 -0.54 -19.03
CA LYS A 126 6.32 -1.68 -18.50
C LYS A 126 5.90 -2.95 -19.23
N GLU A 127 6.86 -3.72 -19.76
CA GLU A 127 6.58 -4.97 -20.49
C GLU A 127 5.52 -4.84 -21.60
N ASP A 128 5.59 -3.76 -22.39
CA ASP A 128 4.60 -3.38 -23.42
C ASP A 128 3.20 -3.05 -22.88
N LEU A 129 3.04 -2.87 -21.57
CA LEU A 129 1.81 -2.40 -20.95
C LEU A 129 1.92 -0.95 -20.54
N ILE A 130 1.04 -0.12 -21.08
CA ILE A 130 0.84 1.27 -20.67
C ILE A 130 0.10 1.24 -19.34
N ILE A 131 0.76 1.74 -18.32
CA ILE A 131 0.19 1.78 -16.98
C ILE A 131 -0.42 3.16 -16.71
N PRO A 132 -1.73 3.22 -16.35
CA PRO A 132 -2.38 4.47 -15.96
C PRO A 132 -1.81 5.12 -14.70
N HIS A 133 -1.95 6.45 -14.59
CA HIS A 133 -1.36 7.26 -13.52
C HIS A 133 -1.96 7.06 -12.14
N HIS A 134 -3.21 6.58 -12.07
CA HIS A 134 -3.94 6.38 -10.82
C HIS A 134 -3.53 5.10 -10.10
N PHE A 135 -2.84 4.17 -10.77
CA PHE A 135 -2.35 2.97 -10.12
C PHE A 135 -1.12 3.26 -9.27
N SER A 136 -1.03 2.56 -8.15
CA SER A 136 0.15 2.53 -7.29
C SER A 136 0.97 1.27 -7.51
N PHE A 137 2.26 1.30 -7.19
CA PHE A 137 3.09 0.09 -7.24
C PHE A 137 2.54 -1.03 -6.35
N TYR A 138 1.91 -0.65 -5.24
CA TYR A 138 1.21 -1.51 -4.30
C TYR A 138 0.10 -2.35 -4.97
N ASP A 139 -0.67 -1.75 -5.87
CA ASP A 139 -1.76 -2.46 -6.57
C ASP A 139 -1.23 -3.58 -7.47
N PHE A 140 -0.07 -3.37 -8.11
CA PHE A 140 0.60 -4.39 -8.92
C PHE A 140 1.18 -5.52 -8.07
N ILE A 141 1.62 -5.21 -6.85
CA ILE A 141 2.15 -6.20 -5.90
C ILE A 141 1.03 -7.12 -5.41
N ILE A 142 -0.09 -6.55 -4.96
CA ILE A 142 -1.21 -7.35 -4.46
C ILE A 142 -1.81 -8.21 -5.56
N SER A 143 -2.07 -7.60 -6.73
CA SER A 143 -2.68 -8.30 -7.85
C SER A 143 -1.76 -9.34 -8.47
N LYS A 144 -0.47 -9.37 -8.07
CA LYS A 144 0.60 -10.17 -8.68
C LYS A 144 0.53 -10.08 -10.19
N ALA A 145 0.33 -8.87 -10.69
CA ALA A 145 0.06 -8.62 -12.10
C ALA A 145 1.18 -9.23 -12.94
N ARG A 146 0.79 -10.18 -13.80
CA ARG A 146 1.70 -10.84 -14.74
C ARG A 146 1.65 -10.12 -16.07
N GLY A 147 2.79 -9.58 -16.47
CA GLY A 147 3.00 -9.07 -17.81
C GLY A 147 3.38 -10.19 -18.77
N LYS A 148 3.77 -9.79 -19.98
CA LYS A 148 4.12 -10.74 -21.04
C LYS A 148 5.37 -11.58 -20.71
N SER A 149 6.27 -11.07 -19.87
CA SER A 149 7.55 -11.70 -19.52
C SER A 149 7.62 -12.24 -18.08
N GLY A 150 6.50 -12.27 -17.33
CA GLY A 150 6.49 -12.66 -15.91
C GLY A 150 5.90 -11.57 -15.00
N PRO A 151 6.20 -11.58 -13.68
CA PRO A 151 5.72 -10.54 -12.76
C PRO A 151 6.11 -9.13 -13.25
N LEU A 152 5.14 -8.20 -13.36
CA LEU A 152 5.40 -6.83 -13.86
C LEU A 152 6.45 -6.08 -13.04
N PHE A 153 6.52 -6.41 -11.76
CA PHE A 153 7.55 -5.92 -10.88
C PHE A 153 7.93 -7.05 -9.93
N ASN A 154 9.21 -7.37 -9.87
CA ASN A 154 9.73 -8.24 -8.84
C ASN A 154 10.18 -7.37 -7.66
N PHE A 155 9.27 -7.20 -6.70
CA PHE A 155 9.53 -6.48 -5.45
C PHE A 155 9.88 -7.42 -4.30
N ASP A 156 10.09 -8.70 -4.59
CA ASP A 156 10.41 -9.68 -3.56
C ASP A 156 11.70 -9.21 -2.88
N VAL A 157 11.53 -8.85 -1.61
CA VAL A 157 12.62 -8.58 -0.69
C VAL A 157 13.52 -9.80 -0.80
N HIS A 158 14.71 -9.64 -1.33
CA HIS A 158 15.99 -10.06 -0.74
C HIS A 158 17.11 -9.63 -1.70
N ASP A 159 17.58 -8.39 -1.50
CA ASP A 159 19.02 -8.12 -1.52
C ASP A 159 19.64 -8.74 -0.25
N ASP A 160 19.44 -10.04 -0.05
CA ASP A 160 20.04 -10.80 1.04
C ASP A 160 20.21 -12.28 0.64
N VAL A 161 21.47 -12.72 0.70
CA VAL A 161 22.04 -14.04 0.38
C VAL A 161 22.34 -14.32 -1.10
N ARG A 162 23.26 -13.53 -1.69
CA ARG A 162 24.29 -14.13 -2.56
C ARG A 162 25.36 -14.83 -1.70
N LEU A 163 24.99 -15.98 -1.17
CA LEU A 163 25.85 -17.14 -0.93
C LEU A 163 25.00 -18.29 -1.47
N VAL A 164 24.89 -18.44 -2.78
CA VAL A 164 25.75 -19.38 -3.52
C VAL A 164 25.82 -18.90 -4.96
N SER A 165 27.04 -18.89 -5.48
CA SER A 165 27.34 -18.79 -6.91
C SER A 165 26.76 -20.00 -7.64
N ASP A 166 25.48 -19.97 -8.00
CA ASP A 166 24.90 -20.93 -8.93
C ASP A 166 24.55 -20.22 -10.24
N ALA A 167 25.28 -20.57 -11.30
CA ALA A 167 25.22 -19.95 -12.61
C ALA A 167 24.03 -20.46 -13.46
N THR A 168 22.99 -21.01 -12.83
CA THR A 168 21.79 -21.55 -13.48
C THR A 168 20.54 -20.68 -13.31
N VAL A 169 20.62 -19.60 -12.51
CA VAL A 169 19.52 -18.66 -12.33
C VAL A 169 19.50 -17.69 -13.51
N GLU A 170 18.56 -17.89 -14.43
CA GLU A 170 18.23 -16.90 -15.46
C GLU A 170 18.06 -15.53 -14.78
N LYS A 171 18.94 -14.61 -15.14
CA LYS A 171 18.89 -13.23 -14.67
C LYS A 171 17.65 -12.63 -15.32
N ASP A 172 16.53 -12.71 -14.61
CA ASP A 172 15.22 -12.23 -15.02
C ASP A 172 15.28 -10.70 -15.12
N GLU A 173 15.87 -10.21 -16.22
CA GLU A 173 16.07 -8.80 -16.51
C GLU A 173 14.72 -8.20 -16.87
N SER A 174 13.90 -7.96 -15.83
CA SER A 174 12.64 -7.24 -15.98
C SER A 174 12.91 -5.97 -16.79
N HIS A 175 12.31 -5.85 -17.97
CA HIS A 175 12.66 -4.80 -18.91
C HIS A 175 12.43 -3.45 -18.22
N ALA A 176 13.45 -2.58 -18.19
CA ALA A 176 13.34 -1.27 -17.58
C ALA A 176 12.10 -0.55 -18.12
N GLY A 177 11.30 0.04 -17.22
CA GLY A 177 10.09 0.75 -17.61
C GLY A 177 10.43 1.91 -18.55
N LYS A 178 9.66 2.13 -19.60
CA LYS A 178 9.85 3.23 -20.53
C LYS A 178 8.97 4.40 -20.12
N VAL A 179 9.54 5.60 -20.07
CA VAL A 179 8.80 6.85 -19.86
C VAL A 179 8.76 7.58 -21.19
N VAL A 180 7.55 7.91 -21.64
CA VAL A 180 7.28 8.41 -22.99
C VAL A 180 6.27 9.55 -22.93
N GLU A 181 6.42 10.55 -23.80
CA GLU A 181 5.39 11.59 -23.93
C GLU A 181 4.13 11.07 -24.65
N ARG A 182 2.95 11.43 -24.16
CA ARG A 182 1.65 11.11 -24.76
C ARG A 182 1.54 11.64 -26.18
N SER A 183 2.06 12.84 -26.46
CA SER A 183 2.09 13.41 -27.82
C SER A 183 2.91 12.54 -28.78
N TRP A 184 4.06 12.06 -28.32
CA TRP A 184 4.91 11.14 -29.08
C TRP A 184 4.20 9.81 -29.31
N TYR A 185 3.63 9.21 -28.26
CA TYR A 185 2.92 7.94 -28.38
C TYR A 185 1.77 8.01 -29.38
N ASN A 186 0.94 9.06 -29.33
CA ASN A 186 -0.19 9.21 -30.26
C ASN A 186 0.26 9.31 -31.73
N ARG A 187 1.41 9.92 -31.99
CA ARG A 187 1.99 10.03 -33.34
C ARG A 187 2.63 8.71 -33.77
N ASN A 188 3.30 8.00 -32.87
CA ASN A 188 4.15 6.85 -33.18
C ASN A 188 3.53 5.48 -32.87
N LYS A 189 2.30 5.41 -32.32
CA LYS A 189 1.59 4.17 -31.96
C LYS A 189 1.38 3.18 -33.11
N HIS A 190 1.62 3.58 -34.35
CA HIS A 190 1.51 2.71 -35.53
C HIS A 190 2.88 2.12 -35.95
N ILE A 191 3.96 2.55 -35.30
CA ILE A 191 5.34 2.15 -35.59
C ILE A 191 5.84 1.26 -34.45
N PHE A 192 6.58 0.21 -34.80
CA PHE A 192 7.24 -0.65 -33.82
C PHE A 192 8.30 0.13 -33.01
N PRO A 193 8.41 -0.04 -31.68
CA PRO A 193 7.68 -0.98 -30.81
C PRO A 193 6.37 -0.44 -30.21
N ALA A 194 6.04 0.84 -30.40
CA ALA A 194 4.88 1.49 -29.78
C ALA A 194 3.54 0.88 -30.20
N SER A 195 3.48 0.25 -31.39
CA SER A 195 2.32 -0.48 -31.88
C SER A 195 1.93 -1.72 -31.06
N ARG A 196 2.87 -2.27 -30.28
CA ARG A 196 2.61 -3.43 -29.42
C ARG A 196 2.07 -3.05 -28.05
N TRP A 197 2.11 -1.76 -27.71
CA TRP A 197 1.75 -1.33 -26.37
C TRP A 197 0.24 -1.36 -26.16
N GLU A 198 -0.18 -2.08 -25.13
CA GLU A 198 -1.58 -2.22 -24.72
C GLU A 198 -1.83 -1.50 -23.40
N LEU A 199 -3.07 -1.07 -23.14
CA LEU A 199 -3.44 -0.53 -21.83
C LEU A 199 -3.48 -1.64 -20.79
N PHE A 200 -2.93 -1.36 -19.60
CA PHE A 200 -3.01 -2.29 -18.48
C PHE A 200 -4.44 -2.37 -17.92
N GLU A 201 -5.03 -3.55 -18.08
CA GLU A 201 -6.25 -4.02 -17.42
C GLU A 201 -5.91 -4.98 -16.26
N PRO A 202 -6.43 -4.74 -15.03
CA PRO A 202 -6.27 -5.65 -13.90
C PRO A 202 -6.86 -7.03 -14.17
N GLY A 203 -6.11 -8.10 -13.86
CA GLY A 203 -6.59 -9.48 -13.93
C GLY A 203 -6.62 -10.11 -15.34
N LYS A 204 -6.23 -9.37 -16.39
CA LYS A 204 -6.01 -9.94 -17.72
C LYS A 204 -4.65 -10.65 -17.77
N ASP A 205 -4.63 -11.86 -18.34
CA ASP A 205 -3.38 -12.56 -18.67
C ASP A 205 -2.90 -12.10 -20.05
N TYR A 206 -1.66 -11.61 -20.13
CA TYR A 206 -1.09 -11.05 -21.36
C TYR A 206 -0.31 -12.07 -22.19
N GLY A 207 -0.26 -13.34 -21.77
CA GLY A 207 0.40 -14.42 -22.50
C GLY A 207 1.92 -14.22 -22.63
N ASN A 208 2.61 -15.06 -23.41
CA ASN A 208 4.07 -15.04 -23.47
C ASN A 208 4.64 -13.92 -24.36
N TYR A 209 5.71 -13.27 -23.88
CA TYR A 209 6.50 -12.29 -24.60
C TYR A 209 7.07 -12.92 -25.88
N THR A 210 6.81 -12.26 -27.00
CA THR A 210 7.19 -12.72 -28.35
C THR A 210 7.82 -11.53 -29.05
N ILE A 211 9.12 -11.64 -29.33
CA ILE A 211 9.94 -10.58 -29.95
C ILE A 211 9.61 -10.43 -31.45
N HIS A 212 9.04 -11.47 -32.06
CA HIS A 212 8.62 -11.47 -33.45
C HIS A 212 7.10 -11.34 -33.55
N ASP A 213 6.66 -10.41 -34.39
CA ASP A 213 5.30 -10.41 -34.91
C ASP A 213 5.11 -11.74 -35.63
N ARG A 214 4.17 -12.57 -35.19
CA ARG A 214 3.79 -13.77 -35.95
C ARG A 214 2.95 -13.28 -37.12
N SER A 215 3.59 -12.66 -38.11
CA SER A 215 2.91 -12.38 -39.37
C SER A 215 2.70 -13.70 -40.10
N LYS A 216 1.47 -13.82 -40.57
CA LYS A 216 0.91 -14.88 -41.41
C LYS A 216 1.70 -15.08 -42.70
#